data_AF-A0A4P7W4C7-F1
#
_entry.id   AF-A0A4P7W4C7-F1
#
_cell.length_a   1.000
_cell.length_b   1.000
_cell.length_c   1.000
_cell.angle_alpha   90.00
_cell.angle_beta   90.00
_cell.angle_gamma   90.00
#
_symmetry.space_group_name_H-M   'P 1'
#
loop_
_entity.id
_entity.type
_entity.pdbx_description
1 polymer ?
#
loop_
_entity_poly.entity_id
_entity_poly.type
_entity_poly.pdbx_seq_one_letter_code
_entity_poly.pdbx_strand_id
1 'polypeptide(L)'
;MGLADTVQFTLRPKDLEKASDMFGIEIALLERLNDQRLLNATYIRNLLIRADYERLTSGLHWLEHQDKNYNFPEVLRALSREYNISQQNLKDILHGRNESLLFCNRCGKRIGKSQYNRTKGFCSNCFADTLEL
;
A
#
# COMPACT_ATOMS: atom_id res chain seq x y z
N MET A 1 -15.06 21.33 6.03
CA MET A 1 -14.89 20.06 6.75
C MET A 1 -15.89 19.06 6.19
N GLY A 2 -15.47 17.85 5.85
CA GLY A 2 -16.41 16.75 5.59
C GLY A 2 -16.07 15.92 4.35
N LEU A 3 -15.27 14.87 4.54
CA LEU A 3 -15.68 13.47 4.36
C LEU A 3 -14.49 12.59 4.78
N ALA A 4 -14.52 12.22 6.06
CA ALA A 4 -14.00 10.96 6.59
C ALA A 4 -12.55 10.57 6.22
N ASP A 5 -11.60 11.02 7.04
CA ASP A 5 -10.41 10.26 7.47
C ASP A 5 -10.82 8.96 8.20
N THR A 6 -11.77 8.19 7.66
CA THR A 6 -11.99 6.83 8.12
C THR A 6 -10.89 5.99 7.50
N VAL A 7 -9.79 5.85 8.23
CA VAL A 7 -8.86 4.73 8.03
C VAL A 7 -9.74 3.49 7.96
N GLN A 8 -9.90 2.92 6.76
CA GLN A 8 -10.58 1.63 6.64
C GLN A 8 -9.62 0.63 7.27
N PHE A 9 -9.93 0.18 8.48
CA PHE A 9 -9.13 -0.81 9.20
C PHE A 9 -9.40 -2.23 8.69
N THR A 10 -10.40 -2.39 7.83
CA THR A 10 -10.89 -3.68 7.34
C THR A 10 -10.96 -3.70 5.82
N LEU A 11 -10.38 -4.74 5.24
CA LEU A 11 -10.49 -5.10 3.84
C LEU A 11 -11.88 -5.65 3.52
N ARG A 12 -12.35 -5.44 2.28
CA ARG A 12 -13.57 -6.06 1.76
C ARG A 12 -13.30 -7.56 1.50
N PRO A 13 -14.32 -8.44 1.55
CA PRO A 13 -14.13 -9.87 1.26
C PRO A 13 -13.38 -10.14 -0.06
N LYS A 14 -13.77 -9.45 -1.13
CA LYS A 14 -13.08 -9.53 -2.43
C LYS A 14 -11.62 -9.09 -2.41
N ASP A 15 -11.26 -8.15 -1.53
CA ASP A 15 -9.86 -7.69 -1.39
C ASP A 15 -9.06 -8.69 -0.55
N LEU A 16 -9.69 -9.40 0.40
CA LEU A 16 -9.07 -10.48 1.17
C LEU A 16 -8.75 -11.69 0.30
N GLU A 17 -9.66 -12.10 -0.57
CA GLU A 17 -9.43 -13.18 -1.54
C GLU A 17 -8.24 -12.84 -2.45
N LYS A 18 -8.25 -11.64 -3.05
CA LYS A 18 -7.10 -11.20 -3.88
C LYS A 18 -5.80 -11.13 -3.08
N ALA A 19 -5.84 -10.70 -1.82
CA ALA A 19 -4.67 -10.64 -0.95
C ALA A 19 -4.17 -12.05 -0.60
N SER A 20 -5.07 -13.00 -0.34
CA SER A 20 -4.77 -14.42 -0.12
C SER A 20 -3.99 -14.98 -1.31
N ASP A 21 -4.52 -14.79 -2.52
CA ASP A 21 -3.89 -15.25 -3.75
C ASP A 21 -2.52 -14.58 -4.00
N MET A 22 -2.45 -13.27 -3.80
CA MET A 22 -1.23 -12.50 -4.07
C MET A 22 -0.10 -12.79 -3.08
N PHE A 23 -0.43 -13.00 -1.80
CA PHE A 23 0.58 -13.23 -0.75
C PHE A 23 0.83 -14.71 -0.45
N GLY A 24 0.01 -15.63 -0.98
CA GLY A 24 0.06 -17.05 -0.63
C GLY A 24 -0.28 -17.33 0.83
N ILE A 25 -1.09 -16.47 1.45
CA ILE A 25 -1.53 -16.58 2.84
C ILE A 25 -2.94 -17.15 2.85
N GLU A 26 -3.20 -18.15 3.70
CA GLU A 26 -4.54 -18.73 3.85
C GLU A 26 -5.60 -17.66 4.15
N ILE A 27 -6.71 -17.67 3.40
CA ILE A 27 -7.81 -16.72 3.57
C ILE A 27 -8.36 -16.69 5.00
N ALA A 28 -8.50 -17.84 5.65
CA ALA A 28 -8.99 -17.94 7.03
C ALA A 28 -8.06 -17.26 8.05
N LEU A 29 -6.76 -17.16 7.75
CA LEU A 29 -5.84 -16.37 8.58
C LEU A 29 -6.03 -14.87 8.32
N LEU A 30 -6.14 -14.46 7.06
CA LEU A 30 -6.37 -13.06 6.69
C LEU A 30 -7.69 -12.53 7.24
N GLU A 31 -8.77 -13.31 7.18
CA GLU A 31 -10.07 -12.97 7.77
C GLU A 31 -9.95 -12.72 9.28
N ARG A 32 -9.31 -13.63 10.02
CA ARG A 32 -9.07 -13.46 11.46
C ARG A 32 -8.28 -12.19 11.78
N LEU A 33 -7.22 -11.90 11.01
CA LEU A 33 -6.42 -10.68 11.20
C LEU A 33 -7.22 -9.42 10.84
N ASN A 34 -8.09 -9.50 9.84
CA ASN A 34 -8.97 -8.42 9.41
C ASN A 34 -10.01 -8.10 10.49
N ASP A 35 -10.65 -9.13 11.06
CA ASP A 35 -11.62 -9.00 12.15
C ASP A 35 -10.99 -8.39 13.40
N GLN A 36 -9.74 -8.73 13.68
CA GLN A 36 -8.95 -8.16 14.76
C GLN A 36 -8.39 -6.76 14.44
N ARG A 37 -8.63 -6.22 13.24
CA ARG A 37 -8.13 -4.91 12.76
C ARG A 37 -6.61 -4.78 12.84
N LEU A 38 -5.89 -5.90 12.65
CA LEU A 38 -4.43 -5.95 12.67
C LEU A 38 -3.81 -5.65 11.30
N LEU A 39 -4.61 -5.70 10.24
CA LEU A 39 -4.14 -5.46 8.87
C LEU A 39 -4.03 -3.96 8.57
N ASN A 40 -2.93 -3.58 7.92
CA ASN A 40 -2.83 -2.27 7.29
C ASN A 40 -3.60 -2.29 5.97
N ALA A 41 -4.92 -2.13 6.04
CA ALA A 41 -5.80 -2.28 4.88
C ALA A 41 -5.46 -1.28 3.76
N THR A 42 -5.05 -0.05 4.11
CA THR A 42 -4.60 0.96 3.13
C THR A 42 -3.39 0.47 2.35
N TYR A 43 -2.38 -0.06 3.04
CA TYR A 43 -1.18 -0.58 2.39
C TYR A 43 -1.50 -1.79 1.49
N ILE A 44 -2.28 -2.74 2.00
CA ILE A 44 -2.67 -3.92 1.24
C ILE A 44 -3.48 -3.52 -0.01
N ARG A 45 -4.45 -2.62 0.13
CA ARG A 45 -5.23 -2.11 -1.02
C ARG A 45 -4.34 -1.44 -2.07
N ASN A 46 -3.35 -0.65 -1.65
CA ASN A 46 -2.41 -0.02 -2.58
C ASN A 46 -1.57 -1.06 -3.35
N LEU A 47 -1.19 -2.16 -2.71
CA LEU A 47 -0.51 -3.28 -3.38
C LEU A 47 -1.43 -3.98 -4.37
N LEU A 48 -2.68 -4.27 -3.98
CA LEU A 48 -3.67 -4.89 -4.87
C LEU A 48 -3.95 -4.04 -6.12
N ILE A 49 -4.06 -2.72 -5.95
CA ILE A 49 -4.25 -1.78 -7.07
C ILE A 49 -3.08 -1.86 -8.05
N ARG A 50 -1.83 -1.94 -7.56
CA ARG A 50 -0.63 -2.03 -8.40
C ARG A 50 -0.55 -3.36 -9.13
N ALA A 51 -0.85 -4.46 -8.44
CA ALA A 51 -0.88 -5.79 -9.04
C ALA A 51 -1.95 -5.90 -10.13
N ASP A 52 -3.16 -5.37 -9.89
CA ASP A 52 -4.22 -5.32 -10.90
C ASP A 52 -3.83 -4.42 -12.09
N TYR A 53 -3.17 -3.29 -11.85
CA TYR A 53 -2.65 -2.43 -12.92
C TYR A 53 -1.67 -3.20 -13.81
N GLU A 54 -0.63 -3.79 -13.23
CA GLU A 54 0.38 -4.56 -13.96
C GLU A 54 -0.22 -5.73 -14.73
N ARG A 55 -1.15 -6.47 -14.11
CA ARG A 55 -1.88 -7.56 -14.77
C ARG A 55 -2.66 -7.08 -15.99
N LEU A 56 -3.35 -5.94 -15.90
CA LEU A 56 -4.15 -5.39 -16.99
C LEU A 56 -3.29 -4.75 -18.09
N THR A 57 -2.14 -4.15 -17.75
CA THR A 57 -1.25 -3.52 -18.72
C THR A 57 -0.30 -4.50 -19.41
N SER A 58 0.03 -5.63 -18.77
CA SER A 58 0.96 -6.63 -19.32
C SER A 58 0.56 -7.15 -20.71
N GLY A 59 -0.74 -7.29 -20.99
CA GLY A 59 -1.26 -7.67 -22.31
C GLY A 59 -1.42 -6.52 -23.31
N LEU A 60 -1.18 -5.28 -22.88
CA LEU A 60 -1.46 -4.06 -23.64
C LEU A 60 -0.19 -3.28 -24.02
N HIS A 61 1.01 -3.79 -23.71
CA HIS A 61 2.28 -3.17 -24.08
C HIS A 61 2.44 -2.91 -25.60
N TRP A 62 1.73 -3.67 -26.45
CA TRP A 62 1.71 -3.41 -27.89
C TRP A 62 1.11 -2.04 -28.27
N LEU A 63 0.21 -1.48 -27.45
CA LEU A 63 -0.33 -0.14 -27.63
C LEU A 63 0.72 0.94 -27.32
N GLU A 64 1.59 0.71 -26.34
CA GLU A 64 2.73 1.61 -26.04
C GLU A 64 3.74 1.63 -27.19
N HIS A 65 3.88 0.52 -27.92
CA HIS A 65 4.74 0.45 -29.10
C HIS A 65 4.19 1.27 -30.28
N GLN A 66 2.86 1.42 -30.39
CA GLN A 66 2.23 2.28 -31.40
C GLN A 66 2.18 3.75 -30.98
N ASP A 67 1.91 4.01 -29.69
CA ASP A 67 1.91 5.35 -29.11
C ASP A 67 2.70 5.38 -27.81
N LYS A 68 3.89 5.97 -27.85
CA LYS A 68 4.81 6.08 -26.72
C LYS A 68 4.25 6.90 -25.55
N ASN A 69 3.18 7.65 -25.76
CA ASN A 69 2.52 8.45 -24.72
C ASN A 69 1.23 7.82 -24.20
N TYR A 70 0.88 6.62 -24.67
CA TYR A 70 -0.35 5.95 -24.25
C TYR A 70 -0.27 5.56 -22.77
N ASN A 71 -1.18 6.11 -21.97
CA ASN A 71 -1.21 5.95 -20.51
C ASN A 71 -2.47 5.19 -20.03
N PHE A 72 -2.84 4.13 -20.76
CA PHE A 72 -3.93 3.19 -20.45
C PHE A 72 -5.18 3.83 -19.77
N PRO A 73 -5.80 4.88 -20.35
CA PRO A 73 -6.86 5.62 -19.68
C PRO A 73 -8.09 4.75 -19.34
N GLU A 74 -8.36 3.71 -20.14
CA GLU A 74 -9.40 2.72 -19.90
C GLU A 74 -9.12 1.89 -18.64
N VAL A 75 -7.86 1.46 -18.45
CA VAL A 75 -7.41 0.71 -17.27
C VAL A 75 -7.53 1.58 -16.03
N LEU A 76 -7.07 2.85 -16.10
CA LEU A 76 -7.18 3.79 -14.98
C LEU A 76 -8.65 4.04 -14.58
N ARG A 77 -9.57 4.17 -15.55
CA ARG A 77 -11.01 4.30 -15.28
C ARG A 77 -11.62 3.02 -14.70
N ALA A 78 -11.17 1.84 -15.12
CA ALA A 78 -11.63 0.57 -14.56
C ALA A 78 -11.20 0.43 -13.09
N LEU A 79 -9.93 0.68 -12.78
CA LEU A 79 -9.39 0.61 -11.42
C LEU A 79 -10.02 1.64 -10.48
N SER A 80 -10.20 2.88 -10.95
CA SER A 80 -10.88 3.93 -10.18
C SER A 80 -12.29 3.52 -9.75
N ARG A 81 -13.05 2.86 -10.64
CA ARG A 81 -14.39 2.32 -10.32
C ARG A 81 -14.33 1.13 -9.37
N GLU A 82 -13.43 0.18 -9.60
CA GLU A 82 -13.33 -1.06 -8.81
C GLU A 82 -12.95 -0.82 -7.34
N TYR A 83 -12.03 0.12 -7.13
CA TYR A 83 -11.53 0.48 -5.81
C TYR A 83 -12.23 1.71 -5.20
N ASN A 84 -13.13 2.36 -5.95
CA ASN A 84 -13.83 3.58 -5.54
C ASN A 84 -12.87 4.68 -5.05
N ILE A 85 -11.88 5.02 -5.89
CA ILE A 85 -10.88 6.06 -5.60
C ILE A 85 -10.79 7.06 -6.75
N SER A 86 -10.40 8.29 -6.45
CA SER A 86 -10.19 9.32 -7.47
C SER A 86 -9.02 8.95 -8.39
N GLN A 87 -9.06 9.43 -9.64
CA GLN A 87 -7.96 9.20 -10.57
C GLN A 87 -6.64 9.85 -10.11
N GLN A 88 -6.72 10.96 -9.37
CA GLN A 88 -5.55 11.60 -8.80
C GLN A 88 -4.89 10.68 -7.76
N ASN A 89 -5.66 10.15 -6.80
CA ASN A 89 -5.14 9.23 -5.79
C ASN A 89 -4.61 7.94 -6.43
N LEU A 90 -5.27 7.45 -7.50
CA LEU A 90 -4.78 6.30 -8.25
C LEU A 90 -3.41 6.56 -8.86
N LYS A 91 -3.20 7.72 -9.51
CA LYS A 91 -1.88 8.12 -10.03
C LYS A 91 -0.85 8.23 -8.93
N ASP A 92 -1.22 8.77 -7.78
CA ASP A 92 -0.32 8.86 -6.62
C ASP A 92 0.01 7.47 -6.04
N ILE A 93 -0.89 6.49 -6.11
CA ILE A 93 -0.59 5.10 -5.70
C ILE A 93 0.35 4.43 -6.69
N LEU A 94 0.14 4.62 -8.00
CA LEU A 94 0.91 3.99 -9.07
C LEU A 94 2.30 4.62 -9.24
N HIS A 95 2.40 5.94 -9.18
CA HIS A 95 3.63 6.69 -9.43
C HIS A 95 4.22 7.33 -8.17
N GLY A 96 3.54 7.22 -7.02
CA GLY A 96 4.05 7.73 -5.76
C GLY A 96 5.32 7.02 -5.33
N ARG A 97 6.18 7.78 -4.63
CA ARG A 97 7.40 7.21 -4.04
C ARG A 97 7.00 6.07 -3.10
N ASN A 98 7.62 4.91 -3.27
CA ASN A 98 7.57 3.82 -2.30
C ASN A 98 8.26 4.30 -1.02
N GLU A 99 7.51 4.95 -0.12
CA GLU A 99 7.97 5.15 1.24
C GLU A 99 8.03 3.78 1.90
N SER A 100 9.26 3.26 2.08
CA SER A 100 9.48 2.08 2.89
C SER A 100 8.88 2.32 4.28
N LEU A 101 7.99 1.42 4.70
CA LEU A 101 7.48 1.42 6.07
C LEU A 101 8.64 0.99 6.97
N LEU A 102 9.27 1.97 7.62
CA LEU A 102 10.37 1.75 8.54
C LEU A 102 9.84 1.81 9.97
N PHE A 103 10.26 0.86 10.79
CA PHE A 103 9.85 0.75 12.18
C PHE A 103 11.08 0.78 13.09
N CYS A 104 10.87 1.25 14.31
CA CYS A 104 11.89 1.20 15.35
C CYS A 104 12.09 -0.25 15.78
N ASN A 105 13.35 -0.70 15.78
CA ASN A 105 13.73 -2.07 16.12
C ASN A 105 13.38 -2.46 17.57
N ARG A 106 13.27 -1.48 18.48
CA ARG A 106 12.95 -1.72 19.90
C ARG A 106 11.45 -1.68 20.22
N CYS A 107 10.74 -0.62 19.84
CA CYS A 107 9.35 -0.40 20.24
C CYS A 107 8.32 -0.57 19.12
N GLY A 108 8.74 -0.90 17.90
CA GLY A 108 7.85 -1.08 16.77
C GLY A 108 7.17 0.20 16.26
N LYS A 109 7.51 1.37 16.80
CA LYS A 109 6.95 2.65 16.32
C LYS A 109 7.39 2.94 14.89
N ARG A 110 6.47 3.37 14.03
CA ARG A 110 6.79 3.84 12.66
C ARG A 110 7.74 5.05 12.72
N ILE A 111 8.81 5.00 11.95
CA ILE A 111 9.83 6.06 11.83
C ILE A 111 10.08 6.40 10.36
N GLY A 112 10.53 7.63 10.10
CA GLY A 112 10.88 8.07 8.74
C GLY A 112 12.27 7.60 8.32
N LYS A 113 12.54 7.59 7.01
CA LYS A 113 13.84 7.19 6.43
C LYS A 113 15.03 7.96 6.99
N SER A 114 14.89 9.28 7.13
CA SER A 114 15.95 10.13 7.72
C SER A 114 16.28 9.71 9.16
N GLN A 115 15.24 9.46 9.98
CA GLN A 115 15.40 9.04 11.36
C GLN A 115 16.02 7.63 11.45
N TYR A 116 15.53 6.69 10.64
CA TYR A 116 16.07 5.33 10.55
C TYR A 116 17.57 5.34 10.22
N ASN A 117 17.98 6.13 9.22
CA ASN A 117 19.39 6.24 8.82
C ASN A 117 20.25 6.87 9.92
N ARG A 118 19.77 7.92 10.59
CA ARG A 118 20.52 8.63 11.64
C ARG A 118 20.75 7.78 12.88
N THR A 119 19.74 7.05 13.30
CA THR A 119 19.71 6.31 14.57
C THR A 119 19.98 4.82 14.40
N LYS A 120 20.28 4.37 13.17
CA LYS A 120 20.43 2.95 12.80
C LYS A 120 19.21 2.10 13.18
N GLY A 121 18.01 2.65 12.98
CA GLY A 121 16.75 1.93 13.17
C GLY A 121 16.09 2.08 14.55
N PHE A 122 16.47 3.09 15.35
CA PHE A 122 15.79 3.41 16.61
C PHE A 122 14.89 4.65 16.48
N CYS A 123 13.81 4.73 17.27
CA CYS A 123 13.12 6.01 17.41
C CYS A 123 13.92 6.93 18.34
N SER A 124 13.63 8.24 18.32
CA SER A 124 14.39 9.22 19.11
C SER A 124 14.40 8.87 20.60
N ASN A 125 13.28 8.36 21.13
CA ASN A 125 13.17 7.98 22.54
C ASN A 125 14.04 6.76 22.85
N CYS A 126 13.91 5.69 22.06
CA CYS A 126 14.71 4.48 22.27
C CYS A 126 16.21 4.70 22.01
N PHE A 127 16.57 5.65 21.15
CA PHE A 127 17.95 6.05 20.94
C PHE A 127 18.48 6.87 22.11
N ALA A 128 17.66 7.74 22.72
CA ALA A 128 18.06 8.49 23.90
C ALA A 128 18.43 7.58 25.07
N ASP A 129 17.72 6.46 25.26
CA ASP A 129 18.04 5.46 26.29
C ASP A 129 19.42 4.78 26.09
N THR A 130 19.99 4.87 24.88
CA THR A 130 21.33 4.31 24.57
C THR A 130 22.47 5.30 24.75
N LEU A 131 22.15 6.55 25.09
CA LEU A 131 23.15 7.57 25.38
C LEU A 131 23.54 7.44 26.85
N GLU A 132 24.80 7.11 27.11
CA GLU A 132 25.38 7.22 28.45
C GLU A 132 25.68 8.70 28.74
N LEU A 133 25.26 9.16 29.93
CA LEU A 133 25.52 10.50 30.45
C LEU A 133 26.73 10.50 31.38
#